data_AF-A0A366HPH3-F1
#
_entry.id   AF-A0A366HPH3-F1
#
_cell.length_a   1.000
_cell.length_b   1.000
_cell.length_c   1.000
_cell.angle_alpha   90.00
_cell.angle_beta   90.00
_cell.angle_gamma   90.00
#
_symmetry.space_group_name_H-M   'P 1'
#
loop_
_entity.id
_entity.type
_entity.pdbx_description
1 polymer ?
#
loop_
_entity_poly.entity_id
_entity_poly.type
_entity_poly.pdbx_seq_one_letter_code
_entity_poly.pdbx_strand_id
1 'polypeptide(L)'
;MKRKFTVAVTILLSVASSSCDHPESPKGLNQNEQPGGPVTTKPIPPPLVADEIAAEEITMPAESLMTIITAGNADEAGRAMRELARRRTDESCKLLIQVLREQASHLPSQLPSLEEAKRFEKEFIATRKYPTVDHWSQRFRKAAYAAEWLVLLDMPEANQAAKKFREEFAAKCKDSELGKILLNTVETEYHQALESVKMGAVPWKRPEKSGNP
;
A
#
# COMPACT_ATOMS: atom_id res chain seq x y z
N MET A 1 -7.19 20.31 -4.65
CA MET A 1 -8.09 19.76 -3.61
C MET A 1 -8.38 18.30 -3.93
N LYS A 2 -8.50 17.47 -2.87
CA LYS A 2 -8.86 16.03 -2.83
C LYS A 2 -7.70 15.08 -3.13
N ARG A 3 -7.37 14.04 -2.36
CA ARG A 3 -7.61 13.59 -0.96
C ARG A 3 -6.91 12.22 -0.90
N LYS A 4 -6.17 11.94 0.20
CA LYS A 4 -5.75 10.61 0.70
C LYS A 4 -4.64 9.87 -0.08
N PHE A 5 -3.38 10.01 0.36
CA PHE A 5 -2.39 8.92 0.29
C PHE A 5 -1.27 9.05 1.34
N THR A 6 -1.59 9.66 2.49
CA THR A 6 -0.63 9.92 3.60
C THR A 6 -1.19 9.33 4.89
N VAL A 7 -1.39 8.01 4.94
CA VAL A 7 -2.10 7.37 6.05
C VAL A 7 -1.47 6.05 6.55
N ALA A 8 -0.43 5.49 5.94
CA ALA A 8 0.16 4.23 6.45
C ALA A 8 1.23 4.40 7.55
N VAL A 9 1.28 5.58 8.18
CA VAL A 9 1.74 5.70 9.59
C VAL A 9 0.59 6.22 10.48
N THR A 10 -0.36 6.97 9.91
CA THR A 10 -1.55 7.51 10.61
C THR A 10 -2.61 6.45 10.98
N ILE A 11 -2.60 5.25 10.38
CA ILE A 11 -3.35 4.07 10.82
C ILE A 11 -2.42 3.04 11.50
N LEU A 12 -1.40 3.48 12.25
CA LEU A 12 -0.77 2.56 13.21
C LEU A 12 -1.44 2.62 14.60
N LEU A 13 -2.23 3.67 14.88
CA LEU A 13 -2.79 3.90 16.23
C LEU A 13 -4.26 4.30 16.27
N SER A 14 -4.92 4.52 15.13
CA SER A 14 -6.35 4.87 15.09
C SER A 14 -7.27 3.66 15.32
N VAL A 15 -6.73 2.44 15.41
CA VAL A 15 -7.50 1.22 15.75
C VAL A 15 -7.43 0.88 17.25
N ALA A 16 -6.55 1.53 18.02
CA ALA A 16 -6.37 1.27 19.46
C ALA A 16 -7.06 2.31 20.38
N SER A 17 -7.72 3.33 19.82
CA SER A 17 -8.31 4.45 20.58
C SER A 17 -9.84 4.55 20.50
N SER A 18 -10.55 3.56 19.96
CA SER A 18 -12.02 3.52 20.04
C SER A 18 -12.46 2.84 21.35
N SER A 19 -12.06 3.40 22.48
CA SER A 19 -12.79 3.22 23.73
C SER A 19 -14.18 3.83 23.52
N CYS A 20 -15.20 2.98 23.57
CA CYS A 20 -16.60 3.39 23.49
C CYS A 20 -16.97 4.24 24.71
N ASP A 21 -16.86 5.55 24.58
CA ASP A 21 -17.66 6.48 25.37
C ASP A 21 -18.77 7.03 24.47
N HIS A 22 -19.99 6.57 24.73
CA HIS A 22 -21.22 7.20 24.23
C HIS A 22 -21.34 8.62 24.79
N PRO A 23 -21.87 9.56 24.00
CA PRO A 23 -23.21 10.04 24.37
C PRO A 23 -24.16 10.32 23.19
N GLU A 24 -25.41 9.93 23.46
CA GLU A 24 -26.70 10.56 23.14
C GLU A 24 -27.07 10.95 21.70
N SER A 25 -28.10 10.26 21.22
CA SER A 25 -28.95 10.66 20.09
C SER A 25 -29.76 11.93 20.38
N PRO A 26 -30.12 12.70 19.33
CA PRO A 26 -31.36 13.46 19.32
C PRO A 26 -32.37 12.92 18.29
N LYS A 27 -33.62 12.82 18.74
CA LYS A 27 -34.85 12.54 17.99
C LYS A 27 -35.37 13.80 17.27
N GLY A 28 -36.14 13.57 16.19
CA GLY A 28 -37.14 14.50 15.60
C GLY A 28 -36.58 15.41 14.50
N LEU A 29 -37.25 15.71 13.39
CA LEU A 29 -38.69 15.78 13.11
C LEU A 29 -38.96 15.86 11.59
N ASN A 30 -39.98 15.11 11.18
CA ASN A 30 -41.09 15.43 10.26
C ASN A 30 -41.00 15.59 8.73
N GLN A 31 -42.09 15.06 8.17
CA GLN A 31 -42.53 14.84 6.80
C GLN A 31 -42.97 16.14 6.08
N ASN A 32 -42.89 16.14 4.75
CA ASN A 32 -43.93 16.71 3.88
C ASN A 32 -43.79 16.22 2.43
N GLU A 33 -44.89 15.73 1.86
CA GLU A 33 -45.04 15.24 0.48
C GLU A 33 -45.57 16.33 -0.48
N GLN A 34 -44.96 16.40 -1.68
CA GLN A 34 -45.50 16.62 -3.05
C GLN A 34 -46.34 17.88 -3.45
N PRO A 35 -46.61 18.16 -4.76
CA PRO A 35 -46.02 17.70 -6.05
C PRO A 35 -45.76 18.83 -7.12
N GLY A 36 -45.12 18.53 -8.26
CA GLY A 36 -45.35 19.26 -9.53
C GLY A 36 -44.15 19.45 -10.49
N GLY A 37 -44.25 18.89 -11.70
CA GLY A 37 -43.51 19.35 -12.90
C GLY A 37 -42.88 18.24 -13.77
N PRO A 38 -43.13 18.18 -15.09
CA PRO A 38 -42.52 17.18 -15.98
C PRO A 38 -41.07 17.56 -16.28
N VAL A 39 -40.11 16.79 -15.77
CA VAL A 39 -38.69 16.96 -16.10
C VAL A 39 -38.44 16.37 -17.48
N THR A 40 -38.15 17.24 -18.43
CA THR A 40 -37.71 16.91 -19.79
C THR A 40 -36.43 16.07 -19.72
N THR A 41 -36.52 14.78 -20.07
CA THR A 41 -35.35 13.89 -20.20
C THR A 41 -34.58 14.24 -21.48
N LYS A 42 -33.68 15.22 -21.38
CA LYS A 42 -32.56 15.30 -22.33
C LYS A 42 -31.68 14.06 -22.12
N PRO A 43 -31.32 13.32 -23.18
CA PRO A 43 -30.32 12.27 -23.07
C PRO A 43 -29.04 12.86 -22.48
N ILE A 44 -28.59 12.30 -21.37
CA ILE A 44 -27.25 12.57 -20.84
C ILE A 44 -26.28 12.13 -21.96
N PRO A 45 -25.44 13.03 -22.50
CA PRO A 45 -24.40 12.59 -23.42
C PRO A 45 -23.54 11.56 -22.69
N PRO A 46 -23.16 10.46 -23.36
CA PRO A 46 -22.27 9.47 -22.74
C PRO A 46 -21.05 10.19 -22.16
N PRO A 47 -20.56 9.77 -20.97
CA PRO A 47 -19.38 10.40 -20.38
C PRO A 47 -18.27 10.35 -21.41
N LEU A 48 -17.70 11.55 -21.68
CA LEU A 48 -16.56 11.79 -22.56
C LEU A 48 -15.60 10.61 -22.50
N VAL A 49 -15.68 9.79 -23.54
CA VAL A 49 -14.74 8.71 -23.81
C VAL A 49 -13.42 9.39 -24.16
N ALA A 50 -12.37 8.92 -23.48
CA ALA A 50 -10.98 9.13 -23.83
C ALA A 50 -10.54 10.60 -23.92
N ASP A 51 -10.34 11.22 -22.76
CA ASP A 51 -9.09 11.98 -22.64
C ASP A 51 -7.96 10.95 -22.72
N GLU A 52 -7.49 10.74 -23.95
CA GLU A 52 -6.11 10.43 -24.26
C GLU A 52 -5.23 11.46 -23.54
N ILE A 53 -4.99 11.23 -22.25
CA ILE A 53 -3.64 11.41 -21.77
C ILE A 53 -2.89 10.32 -22.51
N ALA A 54 -2.38 10.66 -23.69
CA ALA A 54 -1.15 10.09 -24.18
C ALA A 54 -0.16 10.27 -23.04
N ALA A 55 -0.16 9.32 -22.11
CA ALA A 55 0.89 9.15 -21.15
C ALA A 55 2.09 8.91 -22.06
N GLU A 56 2.91 9.94 -22.24
CA GLU A 56 4.32 9.73 -22.52
C GLU A 56 4.76 8.73 -21.47
N GLU A 57 4.77 7.47 -21.87
CA GLU A 57 5.17 6.35 -21.05
C GLU A 57 6.69 6.48 -20.98
N ILE A 58 7.16 7.42 -20.16
CA ILE A 58 8.55 7.47 -19.74
C ILE A 58 8.68 6.27 -18.81
N THR A 59 8.83 5.08 -19.42
CA THR A 59 9.19 3.86 -18.73
C THR A 59 10.62 4.05 -18.27
N MET A 60 10.76 4.62 -17.07
CA MET A 60 12.06 4.88 -16.46
C MET A 60 12.85 3.56 -16.38
N PRO A 61 14.15 3.50 -16.70
CA PRO A 61 14.90 2.25 -16.62
C PRO A 61 14.79 1.58 -15.24
N ALA A 62 14.88 0.24 -15.19
CA ALA A 62 14.79 -0.49 -13.93
C ALA A 62 15.87 -0.03 -12.92
N GLU A 63 17.06 0.31 -13.41
CA GLU A 63 18.16 0.89 -12.62
C GLU A 63 17.78 2.22 -11.97
N SER A 64 17.09 3.10 -12.71
CA SER A 64 16.60 4.38 -12.19
C SER A 64 15.51 4.18 -11.13
N LEU A 65 14.63 3.20 -11.33
CA LEU A 65 13.64 2.81 -10.30
C LEU A 65 14.33 2.28 -9.05
N MET A 66 15.36 1.45 -9.18
CA MET A 66 16.14 0.94 -8.05
C MET A 66 16.88 2.05 -7.30
N THR A 67 17.34 3.08 -8.01
CA THR A 67 17.96 4.27 -7.39
C THR A 67 16.94 5.00 -6.51
N ILE A 68 15.71 5.20 -7.00
CA ILE A 68 14.63 5.82 -6.22
C ILE A 68 14.22 4.94 -5.04
N ILE A 69 14.14 3.62 -5.22
CA ILE A 69 13.82 2.68 -4.13
C ILE A 69 14.84 2.78 -3.00
N THR A 70 16.12 2.86 -3.36
CA THR A 70 17.23 2.89 -2.40
C THR A 70 17.31 4.25 -1.71
N ALA A 71 17.41 5.33 -2.49
CA ALA A 71 17.68 6.68 -2.00
C ALA A 71 16.43 7.47 -1.56
N GLY A 72 15.24 7.04 -1.98
CA GLY A 72 13.98 7.72 -1.65
C GLY A 72 13.43 7.31 -0.29
N ASN A 73 12.49 8.13 0.21
CA ASN A 73 11.65 7.72 1.35
C ASN A 73 10.69 6.58 0.94
N ALA A 74 10.00 5.98 1.90
CA ALA A 74 9.12 4.84 1.67
C ALA A 74 7.99 5.12 0.68
N ASP A 75 7.48 6.36 0.60
CA ASP A 75 6.40 6.72 -0.32
C ASP A 75 6.93 6.84 -1.77
N GLU A 76 8.12 7.43 -1.95
CA GLU A 76 8.83 7.45 -3.24
C GLU A 76 9.19 6.05 -3.71
N ALA A 77 9.76 5.26 -2.82
CA ALA A 77 10.11 3.87 -3.09
C ALA A 77 8.86 3.05 -3.43
N GLY A 78 7.74 3.23 -2.73
CA GLY A 78 6.48 2.55 -3.01
C GLY A 78 5.94 2.85 -4.41
N ARG A 79 6.07 4.10 -4.89
CA ARG A 79 5.71 4.47 -6.28
C ARG A 79 6.61 3.79 -7.30
N ALA A 80 7.92 3.74 -7.05
CA ALA A 80 8.87 3.07 -7.93
C ALA A 80 8.67 1.54 -7.95
N MET A 81 8.39 0.92 -6.81
CA MET A 81 8.05 -0.51 -6.71
C MET A 81 6.77 -0.85 -7.46
N ARG A 82 5.74 0.01 -7.35
CA ARG A 82 4.52 -0.12 -8.15
C ARG A 82 4.81 -0.12 -9.64
N GLU A 83 5.68 0.78 -10.10
CA GLU A 83 6.06 0.85 -11.50
C GLU A 83 6.86 -0.39 -11.95
N LEU A 84 7.73 -0.94 -11.10
CA LEU A 84 8.36 -2.24 -11.36
C LEU A 84 7.30 -3.34 -11.50
N ALA A 85 6.38 -3.43 -10.54
CA ALA A 85 5.32 -4.44 -10.53
C ALA A 85 4.41 -4.34 -11.76
N ARG A 86 4.10 -3.12 -12.20
CA ARG A 86 3.28 -2.85 -13.40
C ARG A 86 3.87 -3.50 -14.66
N ARG A 87 5.20 -3.60 -14.75
CA ARG A 87 5.88 -4.24 -15.90
C ARG A 87 5.65 -5.74 -15.98
N ARG A 88 5.34 -6.39 -14.85
CA ARG A 88 5.06 -7.83 -14.77
C ARG A 88 6.11 -8.72 -15.46
N THR A 89 7.38 -8.40 -15.28
CA THR A 89 8.50 -9.20 -15.81
C THR A 89 9.17 -10.01 -14.71
N ASP A 90 9.85 -11.10 -15.09
CA ASP A 90 10.72 -11.86 -14.19
C ASP A 90 11.77 -10.97 -13.52
N GLU A 91 12.29 -9.98 -14.25
CA GLU A 91 13.26 -9.02 -13.74
C GLU A 91 12.67 -8.12 -12.65
N SER A 92 11.47 -7.57 -12.88
CA SER A 92 10.76 -6.81 -11.85
C SER A 92 10.48 -7.65 -10.61
N CYS A 93 10.10 -8.92 -10.79
CA CYS A 93 9.91 -9.85 -9.68
C CYS A 93 11.20 -10.04 -8.88
N LYS A 94 12.32 -10.31 -9.55
CA LYS A 94 13.64 -10.48 -8.91
C LYS A 94 14.05 -9.22 -8.14
N LEU A 95 13.91 -8.04 -8.74
CA LEU A 95 14.23 -6.77 -8.09
C LEU A 95 13.36 -6.53 -6.85
N LEU A 96 12.05 -6.77 -6.92
CA LEU A 96 11.17 -6.62 -5.76
C LEU A 96 11.49 -7.63 -4.65
N ILE A 97 11.85 -8.87 -5.00
CA ILE A 97 12.34 -9.86 -4.02
C ILE A 97 13.65 -9.40 -3.38
N GLN A 98 14.57 -8.83 -4.15
CA GLN A 98 15.83 -8.27 -3.63
C GLN A 98 15.55 -7.15 -2.63
N VAL A 99 14.70 -6.19 -3.01
CA VAL A 99 14.28 -5.09 -2.14
C VAL A 99 13.66 -5.61 -0.86
N LEU A 100 12.72 -6.55 -0.95
CA LEU A 100 12.07 -7.15 0.21
C LEU A 100 13.10 -7.74 1.18
N ARG A 101 14.04 -8.54 0.66
CA ARG A 101 15.09 -9.19 1.47
C ARG A 101 16.03 -8.18 2.10
N GLU A 102 16.51 -7.21 1.33
CA GLU A 102 17.43 -6.17 1.81
C GLU A 102 16.78 -5.37 2.94
N GLN A 103 15.58 -4.83 2.71
CA GLN A 103 14.89 -4.02 3.70
C GLN A 103 14.55 -4.82 4.97
N ALA A 104 14.12 -6.09 4.82
CA ALA A 104 13.84 -6.97 5.95
C ALA A 104 15.09 -7.38 6.74
N SER A 105 16.25 -7.50 6.09
CA SER A 105 17.52 -7.86 6.75
C SER A 105 18.04 -6.76 7.67
N HIS A 106 17.71 -5.51 7.36
CA HIS A 106 18.11 -4.34 8.13
C HIS A 106 17.08 -3.88 9.17
N LEU A 107 15.97 -4.60 9.32
CA LEU A 107 15.05 -4.36 10.43
C LEU A 107 15.75 -4.71 11.75
N PRO A 108 15.56 -3.90 12.81
CA PRO A 108 16.20 -4.19 14.09
C PRO A 108 15.67 -5.50 14.67
N SER A 109 16.52 -6.23 15.40
CA SER A 109 16.13 -7.45 16.11
C SER A 109 15.08 -7.18 17.19
N GLN A 110 15.05 -5.94 17.71
CA GLN A 110 14.07 -5.45 18.66
C GLN A 110 13.44 -4.18 18.10
N LEU A 111 12.12 -4.21 17.91
CA LEU A 111 11.36 -3.03 17.54
C LEU A 111 11.30 -2.05 18.71
N PRO A 112 11.19 -0.74 18.46
CA PRO A 112 10.96 0.22 19.52
C PRO A 112 9.65 -0.08 20.26
N SER A 113 9.53 0.46 21.47
CA SER A 113 8.28 0.37 22.22
C SER A 113 7.13 1.10 21.49
N LEU A 114 5.90 0.73 21.84
CA LEU A 114 4.71 1.38 21.27
C LEU A 114 4.68 2.88 21.59
N GLU A 115 5.11 3.29 22.78
CA GLU A 115 5.16 4.71 23.17
C GLU A 115 6.22 5.50 22.40
N GLU A 116 7.36 4.89 22.09
CA GLU A 116 8.37 5.51 21.24
C GLU A 116 7.88 5.67 19.80
N ALA A 117 7.16 4.67 19.27
CA ALA A 117 6.54 4.75 17.95
C ALA A 117 5.46 5.84 17.89
N LYS A 118 4.61 5.95 18.92
CA LYS A 118 3.61 7.03 19.07
C LYS A 118 4.27 8.41 19.10
N ARG A 119 5.36 8.55 19.85
CA ARG A 119 6.11 9.82 19.94
C ARG A 119 6.69 10.19 18.56
N PHE A 120 7.29 9.22 17.89
CA PHE A 120 7.83 9.40 16.54
C PHE A 120 6.73 9.82 15.54
N GLU A 121 5.56 9.19 15.58
CA GLU A 121 4.42 9.57 14.72
C GLU A 121 3.98 11.01 14.97
N LYS A 122 3.85 11.42 16.24
CA LYS A 122 3.48 12.80 16.60
C LYS A 122 4.48 13.81 16.05
N GLU A 123 5.77 13.52 16.14
CA GLU A 123 6.82 14.36 15.58
C GLU A 123 6.72 14.46 14.05
N PHE A 124 6.49 13.35 13.35
CA PHE A 124 6.27 13.35 11.92
C PHE A 124 5.05 14.20 11.53
N ILE A 125 3.93 14.05 12.23
CA ILE A 125 2.71 14.82 11.96
C ILE A 125 2.96 16.33 12.15
N ALA A 126 3.69 16.70 13.20
CA ALA A 126 4.00 18.08 13.52
C ALA A 126 4.97 18.71 12.51
N THR A 127 6.02 17.99 12.11
CA THR A 127 7.11 18.53 11.29
C THR A 127 6.92 18.31 9.80
N ARG A 128 6.12 17.31 9.41
CA ARG A 128 6.00 16.78 8.05
C ARG A 128 7.33 16.36 7.43
N LYS A 129 8.35 16.11 8.25
CA LYS A 129 9.67 15.66 7.79
C LYS A 129 9.78 14.15 7.92
N TYR A 130 10.06 13.47 6.81
CA TYR A 130 10.37 12.05 6.85
C TYR A 130 11.66 11.82 7.66
N PRO A 131 11.76 10.70 8.39
CA PRO A 131 13.04 10.25 8.92
C PRO A 131 14.00 9.90 7.78
N THR A 132 15.26 9.68 8.13
CA THR A 132 16.27 9.21 7.18
C THR A 132 15.84 7.89 6.53
N VAL A 133 16.29 7.64 5.31
CA VAL A 133 15.92 6.46 4.52
C VAL A 133 16.32 5.13 5.18
N ASP A 134 17.32 5.17 6.05
CA ASP A 134 17.82 4.03 6.82
C ASP A 134 17.08 3.78 8.13
N HIS A 135 16.14 4.66 8.51
CA HIS A 135 15.36 4.51 9.73
C HIS A 135 14.45 3.28 9.67
N TRP A 136 14.27 2.58 10.80
CA TRP A 136 13.51 1.32 10.87
C TRP A 136 12.10 1.43 10.27
N SER A 137 11.42 2.56 10.47
CA SER A 137 10.06 2.77 9.96
C SER A 137 10.02 2.93 8.44
N GLN A 138 11.07 3.48 7.83
CA GLN A 138 11.20 3.56 6.37
C GLN A 138 11.49 2.18 5.80
N ARG A 139 12.43 1.44 6.40
CA ARG A 139 12.78 0.08 5.99
C ARG A 139 11.59 -0.87 6.08
N PHE A 140 10.86 -0.83 7.19
CA PHE A 140 9.64 -1.63 7.37
C PHE A 140 8.63 -1.34 6.27
N ARG A 141 8.35 -0.07 6.01
CA ARG A 141 7.34 0.32 5.03
C ARG A 141 7.75 0.00 3.60
N LYS A 142 9.04 0.12 3.26
CA LYS A 142 9.58 -0.36 1.98
C LYS A 142 9.43 -1.88 1.83
N ALA A 143 9.71 -2.65 2.88
CA ALA A 143 9.49 -4.10 2.88
C ALA A 143 8.01 -4.47 2.71
N ALA A 144 7.11 -3.78 3.43
CA ALA A 144 5.66 -3.99 3.30
C ALA A 144 5.17 -3.71 1.88
N TYR A 145 5.58 -2.57 1.28
CA TYR A 145 5.26 -2.27 -0.13
C TYR A 145 5.80 -3.34 -1.08
N ALA A 146 7.05 -3.78 -0.92
CA ALA A 146 7.60 -4.82 -1.78
C ALA A 146 6.78 -6.13 -1.68
N ALA A 147 6.38 -6.52 -0.47
CA ALA A 147 5.55 -7.71 -0.25
C ALA A 147 4.16 -7.58 -0.89
N GLU A 148 3.49 -6.43 -0.75
CA GLU A 148 2.19 -6.15 -1.39
C GLU A 148 2.31 -6.25 -2.92
N TRP A 149 3.28 -5.55 -3.51
CA TRP A 149 3.47 -5.53 -4.96
C TRP A 149 3.87 -6.89 -5.53
N LEU A 150 4.62 -7.71 -4.78
CA LEU A 150 4.92 -9.08 -5.16
C LEU A 150 3.66 -9.95 -5.25
N VAL A 151 2.71 -9.80 -4.34
CA VAL A 151 1.43 -10.54 -4.43
C VAL A 151 0.67 -10.15 -5.69
N LEU A 152 0.63 -8.85 -5.99
CA LEU A 152 -0.08 -8.30 -7.16
C LEU A 152 0.55 -8.70 -8.51
N LEU A 153 1.80 -9.17 -8.53
CA LEU A 153 2.40 -9.76 -9.73
C LEU A 153 1.69 -11.05 -10.16
N ASP A 154 1.05 -11.76 -9.22
CA ASP A 154 0.39 -13.05 -9.43
C ASP A 154 1.35 -14.12 -10.00
N MET A 155 2.55 -14.20 -9.42
CA MET A 155 3.57 -15.20 -9.75
C MET A 155 3.82 -16.10 -8.54
N PRO A 156 4.00 -17.44 -8.72
CA PRO A 156 4.24 -18.35 -7.61
C PRO A 156 5.42 -17.94 -6.72
N GLU A 157 6.53 -17.52 -7.33
CA GLU A 157 7.76 -17.12 -6.65
C GLU A 157 7.56 -15.83 -5.85
N ALA A 158 6.78 -14.89 -6.40
CA ALA A 158 6.47 -13.63 -5.76
C ALA A 158 5.58 -13.85 -4.52
N ASN A 159 4.55 -14.69 -4.66
CA ASN A 159 3.68 -15.10 -3.56
C ASN A 159 4.46 -15.84 -2.45
N GLN A 160 5.37 -16.73 -2.84
CA GLN A 160 6.23 -17.45 -1.88
C GLN A 160 7.16 -16.49 -1.12
N ALA A 161 7.76 -15.50 -1.81
CA ALA A 161 8.61 -14.51 -1.18
C ALA A 161 7.85 -13.64 -0.17
N ALA A 162 6.67 -13.13 -0.55
CA ALA A 162 5.81 -12.35 0.35
C ALA A 162 5.36 -13.17 1.57
N LYS A 163 4.98 -14.44 1.37
CA LYS A 163 4.62 -15.37 2.45
C LYS A 163 5.79 -15.60 3.42
N LYS A 164 6.98 -15.88 2.89
CA LYS A 164 8.18 -16.12 3.71
C LYS A 164 8.54 -14.90 4.56
N PHE A 165 8.48 -13.69 3.99
CA PHE A 165 8.70 -12.46 4.74
C PHE A 165 7.73 -12.32 5.92
N ARG A 166 6.43 -12.57 5.71
CA ARG A 166 5.43 -12.53 6.78
C ARG A 166 5.77 -13.51 7.92
N GLU A 167 6.09 -14.76 7.57
CA GLU A 167 6.42 -15.81 8.55
C GLU A 167 7.67 -15.45 9.35
N GLU A 168 8.72 -14.97 8.69
CA GLU A 168 9.95 -14.52 9.34
C GLU A 168 9.73 -13.28 10.21
N PHE A 169 8.94 -12.32 9.73
CA PHE A 169 8.60 -11.12 10.48
C PHE A 169 7.77 -11.44 11.72
N ALA A 170 6.79 -12.35 11.59
CA ALA A 170 6.00 -12.85 12.71
C ALA A 170 6.87 -13.54 13.77
N ALA A 171 7.81 -14.39 13.34
CA ALA A 171 8.72 -15.08 14.24
C ALA A 171 9.63 -14.10 15.00
N LYS A 172 10.13 -13.06 14.32
CA LYS A 172 10.97 -12.01 14.92
C LYS A 172 10.18 -11.12 15.90
N CYS A 173 8.92 -10.83 15.61
CA CYS A 173 8.16 -9.77 16.27
C CYS A 173 7.07 -10.24 17.23
N LYS A 174 6.92 -11.57 17.43
CA LYS A 174 5.85 -12.19 18.23
C LYS A 174 5.68 -11.63 19.66
N ASP A 175 6.77 -11.20 20.28
CA ASP A 175 6.79 -10.73 21.68
C ASP A 175 6.71 -9.20 21.79
N SER A 176 6.69 -8.48 20.67
CA SER A 176 6.58 -7.02 20.62
C SER A 176 5.14 -6.58 20.36
N GLU A 177 4.60 -5.69 21.19
CA GLU A 177 3.27 -5.08 20.96
C GLU A 177 3.20 -4.35 19.63
N LEU A 178 4.21 -3.51 19.34
CA LEU A 178 4.34 -2.84 18.05
C LEU A 178 4.50 -3.87 16.91
N GLY A 179 5.28 -4.92 17.15
CA GLY A 179 5.45 -6.04 16.24
C GLY A 179 4.14 -6.69 15.81
N LYS A 180 3.23 -6.94 16.76
CA LYS A 180 1.89 -7.50 16.49
C LYS A 180 1.05 -6.56 15.63
N ILE A 181 1.09 -5.25 15.92
CA ILE A 181 0.36 -4.24 15.14
C ILE A 181 0.89 -4.20 13.69
N LEU A 182 2.20 -4.11 13.52
CA LEU A 182 2.85 -4.06 12.21
C LEU A 182 2.59 -5.35 11.41
N LEU A 183 2.62 -6.51 12.07
CA LEU A 183 2.30 -7.78 11.45
C LEU A 183 0.85 -7.76 10.94
N ASN A 184 -0.11 -7.36 11.77
CA ASN A 184 -1.51 -7.28 11.37
C ASN A 184 -1.73 -6.37 10.15
N THR A 185 -0.99 -5.26 10.05
CA THR A 185 -0.99 -4.40 8.85
C THR A 185 -0.52 -5.16 7.61
N VAL A 186 0.65 -5.79 7.67
CA VAL A 186 1.20 -6.59 6.55
C VAL A 186 0.24 -7.73 6.18
N GLU A 187 -0.38 -8.37 7.17
CA GLU A 187 -1.35 -9.44 6.91
C GLU A 187 -2.59 -8.92 6.20
N THR A 188 -3.12 -7.79 6.63
CA THR A 188 -4.31 -7.18 6.01
C THR A 188 -4.03 -6.79 4.56
N GLU A 189 -2.91 -6.11 4.30
CA GLU A 189 -2.50 -5.70 2.95
C GLU A 189 -2.27 -6.91 2.04
N TYR A 190 -1.62 -7.97 2.56
CA TYR A 190 -1.42 -9.22 1.84
C TYR A 190 -2.74 -9.87 1.40
N HIS A 191 -3.72 -9.98 2.31
CA HIS A 191 -5.02 -10.56 1.97
C HIS A 191 -5.79 -9.67 0.99
N GLN A 192 -5.75 -8.35 1.13
CA GLN A 192 -6.37 -7.42 0.19
C GLN A 192 -5.76 -7.54 -1.21
N ALA A 193 -4.44 -7.66 -1.31
CA ALA A 193 -3.74 -7.87 -2.57
C ALA A 193 -4.14 -9.21 -3.21
N LEU A 194 -4.19 -10.30 -2.43
CA LEU A 194 -4.66 -11.60 -2.91
C LEU A 194 -6.10 -11.56 -3.43
N GLU A 195 -7.02 -10.92 -2.69
CA GLU A 195 -8.41 -10.77 -3.14
C GLU A 195 -8.50 -9.94 -4.42
N SER A 196 -7.67 -8.89 -4.55
CA SER A 196 -7.62 -8.08 -5.78
C SER A 196 -7.17 -8.89 -7.01
N VAL A 197 -6.23 -9.82 -6.82
CA VAL A 197 -5.82 -10.78 -7.86
C VAL A 197 -6.98 -11.72 -8.20
N LYS A 198 -7.61 -12.34 -7.19
CA LYS A 198 -8.73 -13.28 -7.40
C LYS A 198 -9.90 -12.65 -8.13
N MET A 199 -10.23 -11.40 -7.83
CA MET A 199 -11.33 -10.66 -8.44
C MET A 199 -11.01 -10.13 -9.84
N GLY A 200 -9.79 -10.36 -10.36
CA GLY A 200 -9.36 -9.84 -11.65
C GLY A 200 -9.30 -8.31 -11.72
N ALA A 201 -9.33 -7.63 -10.57
CA ALA A 201 -9.35 -6.16 -10.47
C ALA A 201 -8.05 -5.53 -10.98
N VAL A 202 -6.98 -6.33 -11.07
CA VAL A 202 -5.74 -5.97 -11.76
C VAL A 202 -5.70 -6.71 -13.09
N PRO A 203 -6.10 -6.08 -14.22
CA PRO A 203 -6.20 -6.76 -15.50
C PRO A 203 -4.89 -7.47 -15.83
N TRP A 204 -4.99 -8.79 -15.99
CA TRP A 204 -3.88 -9.68 -16.29
C TRP A 204 -4.02 -10.18 -17.71
N LYS A 205 -2.94 -10.03 -18.48
CA LYS A 205 -2.63 -10.97 -19.56
C LYS A 205 -1.34 -11.65 -19.12
N ARG A 206 -1.38 -12.97 -18.99
CA ARG A 206 -0.16 -13.76 -18.87
C ARG A 206 0.78 -13.30 -19.98
N PRO A 207 2.05 -12.95 -19.69
CA PRO A 207 3.03 -12.80 -20.75
C PRO A 207 2.98 -14.11 -21.54
N GLU A 208 2.64 -14.03 -22.82
CA GLU A 208 2.75 -15.18 -23.70
C GLU A 208 4.19 -15.67 -23.55
N LYS A 209 4.37 -16.96 -23.21
CA LYS A 209 5.71 -17.55 -23.17
C LYS A 209 6.39 -17.08 -24.45
N SER A 210 7.51 -16.37 -24.32
CA SER A 210 8.33 -16.04 -25.48
C SER A 210 8.70 -17.38 -26.09
N GLY A 211 7.99 -17.73 -27.15
CA GLY A 211 8.29 -18.89 -27.96
C GLY A 211 9.60 -18.57 -28.65
N ASN A 212 10.71 -18.95 -28.03
CA ASN A 212 11.90 -19.27 -28.78
C ASN A 212 12.14 -20.78 -28.61
N PRO A 213 12.10 -21.54 -29.72
CA PRO A 213 12.41 -22.98 -29.74
C PRO A 213 13.85 -23.28 -29.35
#